data_AF-A0A0S4UFX9-F1
#
_entry.id   AF-A0A0S4UFX9-F1
#
_cell.length_a   1.000
_cell.length_b   1.000
_cell.length_c   1.000
_cell.angle_alpha   90.00
_cell.angle_beta   90.00
_cell.angle_gamma   90.00
#
_symmetry.space_group_name_H-M   'P 1'
#
loop_
_entity.id
_entity.type
_entity.pdbx_description
1 polymer ?
#
loop_
_entity_poly.entity_id
_entity_poly.type
_entity_poly.pdbx_seq_one_letter_code
_entity_poly.pdbx_strand_id
1 'polypeptide(L)'
;MLPRPAAPTFSGSGPVPGVIAITDSTSVGALKNYYPSGGGIEFVYDPTTNTFAVGAPKVGLFDGSPHQKLAQSIGANDQNIVGGTFSRAADGSIATTENSGHYGQNWTPQIANQFQKWLSDRVGVPVNHQPWGSK
;
A
#
# COMPACT_ATOMS: atom_id res chain seq x y z
N MET A 1 -16.15 0.80 20.54
CA MET A 1 -15.47 0.87 19.24
C MET A 1 -16.27 0.03 18.27
N LEU A 2 -16.80 0.61 17.20
CA LEU A 2 -17.50 -0.18 16.17
C LEU A 2 -16.50 -1.11 15.47
N PRO A 3 -16.90 -2.32 15.08
CA PRO A 3 -16.02 -3.21 14.33
C PRO A 3 -15.63 -2.56 13.00
N ARG A 4 -14.37 -2.77 12.62
CA ARG A 4 -13.83 -2.32 11.35
C ARG A 4 -14.63 -2.92 10.19
N PRO A 5 -14.88 -2.19 9.08
CA PRO A 5 -15.47 -2.77 7.88
C PRO A 5 -14.67 -3.97 7.39
N ALA A 6 -15.35 -4.92 6.74
CA ALA A 6 -14.71 -6.09 6.17
C ALA A 6 -13.74 -5.67 5.05
N ALA A 7 -12.53 -6.26 5.06
CA ALA A 7 -11.54 -6.04 4.03
C ALA A 7 -11.92 -6.79 2.73
N PRO A 8 -11.47 -6.32 1.56
CA PRO A 8 -11.66 -7.03 0.30
C PRO A 8 -11.02 -8.42 0.34
N THR A 9 -11.61 -9.36 -0.41
CA THR A 9 -11.06 -10.70 -0.59
C THR A 9 -10.47 -10.81 -1.98
N PHE A 10 -9.26 -11.37 -2.07
CA PHE A 10 -8.59 -11.61 -3.34
C PHE A 10 -7.90 -12.97 -3.32
N SER A 11 -7.89 -13.64 -4.48
CA SER A 11 -7.24 -14.93 -4.67
C SER A 11 -5.75 -14.75 -4.97
N GLY A 12 -4.88 -15.45 -4.25
CA GLY A 12 -3.44 -15.40 -4.49
C GLY A 12 -2.79 -14.10 -3.98
N SER A 13 -1.87 -13.54 -4.76
CA SER A 13 -0.99 -12.44 -4.33
C SER A 13 -1.63 -11.05 -4.37
N GLY A 14 -2.80 -10.90 -4.99
CA GLY A 14 -3.47 -9.61 -5.15
C GLY A 14 -4.70 -9.69 -6.05
N PRO A 15 -5.41 -8.58 -6.24
CA PRO A 15 -6.72 -8.57 -6.90
C PRO A 15 -6.65 -8.68 -8.43
N VAL A 16 -5.55 -8.22 -9.04
CA VAL A 16 -5.37 -8.19 -10.49
C VAL A 16 -3.91 -8.42 -10.87
N PRO A 17 -3.60 -8.84 -12.12
CA PRO A 17 -2.23 -8.96 -12.59
C PRO A 17 -1.44 -7.64 -12.46
N GLY A 18 -0.23 -7.74 -11.92
CA GLY A 18 0.68 -6.62 -11.69
C GLY A 18 0.51 -5.90 -10.34
N VAL A 19 -0.47 -6.31 -9.53
CA VAL A 19 -0.70 -5.79 -8.18
C VAL A 19 -0.48 -6.88 -7.14
N ILE A 20 0.33 -6.57 -6.13
CA ILE A 20 0.37 -7.33 -4.89
C ILE A 20 -0.48 -6.58 -3.89
N ALA A 21 -1.41 -7.28 -3.23
CA ALA A 21 -2.21 -6.69 -2.16
C ALA A 21 -2.21 -7.58 -0.92
N ILE A 22 -2.30 -6.95 0.25
CA ILE A 22 -2.49 -7.66 1.51
C ILE A 22 -3.57 -6.99 2.37
N THR A 23 -4.38 -7.80 3.05
CA THR A 23 -5.30 -7.43 4.14
C THR A 23 -4.93 -8.18 5.39
N ASP A 24 -5.52 -7.90 6.56
CA ASP A 24 -5.24 -8.57 7.84
C ASP A 24 -5.05 -10.10 7.78
N SER A 25 -5.78 -10.81 6.90
CA SER A 25 -5.80 -12.27 6.83
C SER A 25 -5.06 -12.89 5.64
N THR A 26 -4.61 -12.09 4.66
CA THR A 26 -3.99 -12.64 3.44
C THR A 26 -2.54 -13.04 3.67
N SER A 27 -2.01 -13.92 2.81
CA SER A 27 -0.59 -14.24 2.81
C SER A 27 0.25 -13.02 2.41
N VAL A 28 1.39 -12.84 3.06
CA VAL A 28 2.37 -11.79 2.75
C VAL A 28 3.53 -12.29 1.89
N GLY A 29 3.53 -13.56 1.49
CA GLY A 29 4.68 -14.21 0.83
C GLY A 29 5.12 -13.51 -0.46
N ALA A 30 4.16 -13.06 -1.29
CA ALA A 30 4.49 -12.30 -2.49
C ALA A 30 5.12 -10.95 -2.16
N LEU A 31 4.56 -10.22 -1.20
CA LEU A 31 5.10 -8.94 -0.77
C LEU A 31 6.50 -9.10 -0.17
N LYS A 32 6.78 -10.13 0.62
CA LYS A 32 8.12 -10.40 1.17
C LYS A 32 9.18 -10.58 0.09
N ASN A 33 8.82 -11.21 -1.03
CA ASN A 33 9.72 -11.48 -2.15
C ASN A 33 9.70 -10.37 -3.22
N TYR A 34 9.06 -9.23 -2.93
CA TYR A 34 8.92 -8.15 -3.90
C TYR A 34 10.04 -7.11 -3.77
N TYR A 35 10.86 -7.02 -4.83
CA TYR A 35 12.02 -6.15 -4.96
C TYR A 35 11.91 -5.35 -6.28
N PRO A 36 11.10 -4.28 -6.31
CA PRO A 36 10.93 -3.48 -7.53
C PRO A 36 12.21 -2.70 -7.88
N SER A 37 12.56 -2.68 -9.16
CA SER A 37 13.67 -1.89 -9.69
C SER A 37 13.25 -0.44 -9.99
N GLY A 38 14.14 0.54 -9.77
CA GLY A 38 14.01 1.87 -10.41
C GLY A 38 13.40 3.01 -9.59
N GLY A 39 13.81 3.19 -8.32
CA GLY A 39 13.56 4.46 -7.59
C GLY A 39 12.25 4.56 -6.80
N GLY A 40 11.49 3.47 -6.73
CA GLY A 40 10.25 3.35 -5.95
C GLY A 40 9.04 3.10 -6.85
N ILE A 41 8.17 2.17 -6.47
CA ILE A 41 6.92 1.85 -7.16
C ILE A 41 5.73 2.30 -6.34
N GLU A 42 4.64 2.64 -7.00
CA GLU A 42 3.46 3.19 -6.35
C GLU A 42 2.78 2.17 -5.44
N PHE A 43 2.28 2.66 -4.30
CA PHE A 43 1.40 1.92 -3.40
C PHE A 43 0.22 2.79 -2.94
N VAL A 44 -0.83 2.12 -2.52
CA VAL A 44 -1.93 2.71 -1.74
C VAL A 44 -2.19 1.91 -0.48
N TYR A 45 -2.68 2.59 0.54
CA TYR A 45 -3.13 1.98 1.79
C TYR A 45 -4.49 2.54 2.17
N ASP A 46 -5.45 1.65 2.41
CA ASP A 46 -6.73 1.97 3.04
C ASP A 46 -6.64 1.68 4.55
N PRO A 47 -6.55 2.73 5.40
CA PRO A 47 -6.48 2.58 6.84
C PRO A 47 -7.78 2.06 7.44
N THR A 48 -8.90 2.19 6.72
CA THR A 48 -10.22 1.75 7.16
C THR A 48 -10.29 0.24 7.21
N THR A 49 -9.72 -0.45 6.22
CA THR A 49 -9.79 -1.92 6.11
C THR A 49 -8.46 -2.63 6.35
N ASN A 50 -7.38 -1.89 6.61
CA ASN A 50 -6.01 -2.43 6.61
C ASN A 50 -5.69 -3.11 5.28
N THR A 51 -5.95 -2.43 4.17
CA THR A 51 -5.66 -2.97 2.85
C THR A 51 -4.51 -2.21 2.23
N PHE A 52 -3.43 -2.91 1.89
CA PHE A 52 -2.29 -2.35 1.18
C PHE A 52 -2.23 -2.96 -0.22
N ALA A 53 -1.97 -2.13 -1.22
CA ALA A 53 -1.72 -2.57 -2.59
C ALA A 53 -0.52 -1.85 -3.17
N VAL A 54 0.34 -2.58 -3.86
CA VAL A 54 1.57 -2.08 -4.47
C VAL A 54 1.76 -2.68 -5.85
N GLY A 55 2.36 -1.91 -6.75
CA GLY A 55 2.72 -2.36 -8.08
C GLY A 55 2.07 -1.51 -9.16
N ALA A 56 1.90 -2.10 -10.33
CA ALA A 56 1.31 -1.45 -11.48
C ALA A 56 0.29 -2.41 -12.10
N PRO A 57 -1.02 -2.12 -11.98
CA PRO A 57 -2.04 -2.89 -12.69
C PRO A 57 -1.71 -2.97 -14.18
N LYS A 58 -1.98 -4.14 -14.80
CA LYS A 58 -1.80 -4.31 -16.25
C LYS A 58 -2.53 -3.19 -17.02
N VAL A 59 -1.88 -2.71 -18.08
CA VAL A 59 -2.41 -1.64 -18.94
C VAL A 59 -3.82 -1.97 -19.42
N GLY A 60 -4.71 -0.97 -19.36
CA GLY A 60 -6.09 -1.07 -19.83
C GLY A 60 -7.10 -1.62 -18.83
N LEU A 61 -6.69 -1.99 -17.60
CA LEU A 61 -7.62 -2.46 -16.56
C LEU A 61 -8.37 -1.33 -15.85
N PHE A 62 -7.70 -0.20 -15.64
CA PHE A 62 -8.23 0.94 -14.88
C PHE A 62 -7.73 2.26 -15.48
N ASP A 63 -8.54 3.31 -15.33
CA ASP A 63 -8.23 4.68 -15.74
C ASP A 63 -7.65 5.51 -14.59
N GLY A 64 -7.04 6.65 -14.93
CA GLY A 64 -6.51 7.62 -13.96
C GLY A 64 -5.01 7.50 -13.66
N SER A 65 -4.58 8.11 -12.56
CA SER A 65 -3.20 8.05 -12.08
C SER A 65 -2.83 6.66 -11.55
N PRO A 66 -1.53 6.32 -11.44
CA PRO A 66 -1.10 5.05 -10.86
C PRO A 66 -1.74 4.70 -9.51
N HIS A 67 -1.82 5.66 -8.57
CA HIS A 67 -2.47 5.46 -7.27
C HIS A 67 -3.97 5.19 -7.39
N GLN A 68 -4.69 5.93 -8.24
CA GLN A 68 -6.12 5.69 -8.47
C GLN A 68 -6.37 4.29 -9.04
N LYS A 69 -5.50 3.80 -9.94
CA LYS A 69 -5.62 2.43 -10.47
C LYS A 69 -5.41 1.37 -9.38
N LEU A 70 -4.49 1.60 -8.45
CA LEU A 70 -4.30 0.72 -7.31
C LEU A 70 -5.51 0.74 -6.37
N ALA A 71 -6.06 1.92 -6.05
CA ALA A 71 -7.26 2.07 -5.23
C ALA A 71 -8.47 1.33 -5.83
N GLN A 72 -8.70 1.50 -7.15
CA GLN A 72 -9.73 0.77 -7.89
C GLN A 72 -9.50 -0.74 -7.85
N SER A 73 -8.24 -1.20 -7.94
CA SER A 73 -7.93 -2.64 -7.93
C SER A 73 -8.33 -3.34 -6.63
N ILE A 74 -8.35 -2.62 -5.50
CA ILE A 74 -8.79 -3.15 -4.20
C ILE A 74 -10.24 -2.76 -3.86
N GLY A 75 -10.95 -2.10 -4.78
CA GLY A 75 -12.33 -1.65 -4.57
C GLY A 75 -12.49 -0.63 -3.44
N ALA A 76 -11.44 0.13 -3.14
CA ALA A 76 -11.44 1.08 -2.04
C ALA A 76 -12.09 2.41 -2.46
N ASN A 77 -12.64 3.13 -1.49
CA ASN A 77 -13.21 4.46 -1.68
C ASN A 77 -12.12 5.52 -1.44
N ASP A 78 -11.92 6.40 -2.42
CA ASP A 78 -10.95 7.48 -2.51
C ASP A 78 -10.84 8.41 -1.28
N GLN A 79 -11.87 8.49 -0.43
CA GLN A 79 -11.91 9.48 0.66
C GLN A 79 -10.81 9.32 1.73
N ASN A 80 -10.48 8.09 2.12
CA ASN A 80 -9.57 7.83 3.26
C ASN A 80 -8.29 7.09 2.87
N ILE A 81 -8.11 6.81 1.58
CA ILE A 81 -6.91 6.15 1.08
C ILE A 81 -5.74 7.11 1.19
N VAL A 82 -4.56 6.56 1.47
CA VAL A 82 -3.29 7.27 1.36
C VAL A 82 -2.43 6.61 0.27
N GLY A 83 -1.59 7.41 -0.37
CA GLY A 83 -0.74 6.97 -1.49
C GLY A 83 0.72 7.33 -1.23
N GLY A 84 1.61 6.61 -1.89
CA GLY A 84 3.04 6.86 -1.77
C GLY A 84 3.88 5.97 -2.67
N THR A 85 5.19 5.97 -2.47
CA THR A 85 6.12 5.06 -3.14
C THR A 85 6.69 4.03 -2.18
N PHE A 86 6.95 2.84 -2.71
CA PHE A 86 7.49 1.67 -2.04
C PHE A 86 8.80 1.27 -2.71
N SER A 87 9.81 0.97 -1.91
CA SER A 87 11.03 0.33 -2.38
C SER A 87 11.55 -0.65 -1.33
N ARG A 88 12.54 -1.44 -1.74
CA ARG A 88 13.23 -2.36 -0.86
C ARG A 88 14.65 -1.88 -0.63
N ALA A 89 15.04 -1.76 0.64
CA ALA A 89 16.41 -1.46 1.00
C ALA A 89 17.30 -2.72 0.90
N ALA A 90 18.62 -2.51 0.87
CA ALA A 90 19.60 -3.59 0.74
C ALA A 90 19.57 -4.59 1.91
N ASP A 91 19.13 -4.14 3.09
CA ASP A 91 18.97 -4.97 4.30
C ASP A 91 17.64 -5.75 4.33
N GLY A 92 16.81 -5.63 3.30
CA GLY A 92 15.49 -6.27 3.22
C GLY A 92 14.36 -5.51 3.92
N SER A 93 14.65 -4.39 4.59
CA SER A 93 13.62 -3.51 5.13
C SER A 93 12.80 -2.85 4.00
N ILE A 94 11.56 -2.51 4.32
CA ILE A 94 10.69 -1.76 3.42
C ILE A 94 10.97 -0.28 3.61
N ALA A 95 11.23 0.45 2.53
CA ALA A 95 11.25 1.90 2.54
C ALA A 95 9.98 2.41 1.85
N THR A 96 9.27 3.34 2.48
CA THR A 96 8.11 4.00 1.88
C THR A 96 8.19 5.49 2.06
N THR A 97 7.56 6.23 1.14
CA THR A 97 7.44 7.68 1.24
C THR A 97 5.98 8.09 1.03
N GLU A 98 5.62 9.29 1.49
CA GLU A 98 4.32 9.91 1.16
C GLU A 98 4.31 10.56 -0.24
N ASN A 99 5.39 10.41 -1.04
CA ASN A 99 5.48 11.01 -2.37
C ASN A 99 4.39 10.44 -3.28
N SER A 100 3.40 11.27 -3.61
CA SER A 100 2.28 10.87 -4.42
C SER A 100 1.61 12.07 -5.09
N GLY A 101 1.26 11.92 -6.36
CA GLY A 101 0.39 12.86 -7.07
C GLY A 101 -1.09 12.76 -6.68
N HIS A 102 -1.47 11.72 -5.93
CA HIS A 102 -2.86 11.49 -5.51
C HIS A 102 -2.93 10.79 -4.14
N TYR A 103 -3.84 11.21 -3.25
CA TYR A 103 -3.95 10.70 -1.86
C TYR A 103 -2.79 11.03 -0.90
N GLY A 104 -1.72 11.68 -1.35
CA GLY A 104 -0.61 12.10 -0.47
C GLY A 104 -1.07 13.10 0.61
N GLN A 105 -2.06 13.92 0.29
CA GLN A 105 -2.65 14.89 1.23
C GLN A 105 -3.44 14.24 2.37
N ASN A 106 -3.82 12.96 2.24
CA ASN A 106 -4.63 12.25 3.24
C ASN A 106 -3.78 11.69 4.39
N TRP A 107 -2.44 11.74 4.29
CA TRP A 107 -1.56 11.31 5.37
C TRP A 107 -1.72 12.18 6.62
N THR A 108 -1.93 11.51 7.74
CA THR A 108 -1.89 12.07 9.09
C THR A 108 -0.90 11.27 9.92
N PRO A 109 -0.32 11.83 11.00
CA PRO A 109 0.56 11.08 11.90
C PRO A 109 -0.07 9.78 12.42
N GLN A 110 -1.38 9.79 12.65
CA GLN A 110 -2.15 8.62 13.11
C GLN A 110 -2.18 7.52 12.05
N ILE A 111 -2.46 7.87 10.78
CA ILE A 111 -2.46 6.91 9.66
C ILE A 111 -1.05 6.40 9.39
N ALA A 112 -0.04 7.27 9.41
CA ALA A 112 1.37 6.89 9.25
C ALA A 112 1.80 5.86 10.31
N ASN A 113 1.51 6.13 11.59
CA ASN A 113 1.83 5.21 12.67
C ASN A 113 1.09 3.87 12.55
N GLN A 114 -0.20 3.91 12.20
CA GLN A 114 -0.98 2.70 11.97
C GLN A 114 -0.38 1.88 10.82
N PHE A 115 -0.15 2.52 9.67
CA PHE A 115 0.40 1.88 8.48
C PHE A 115 1.74 1.23 8.75
N GLN A 116 2.69 2.00 9.31
CA GLN A 116 4.05 1.54 9.56
C GLN A 116 4.06 0.36 10.53
N LYS A 117 3.32 0.46 11.63
CA LYS A 117 3.21 -0.63 12.61
C LYS A 117 2.57 -1.87 11.98
N TRP A 118 1.40 -1.71 11.39
CA TRP A 118 0.64 -2.81 10.83
C TRP A 118 1.42 -3.54 9.74
N LEU A 119 1.99 -2.81 8.78
CA LEU A 119 2.72 -3.43 7.68
C LEU A 119 3.97 -4.15 8.21
N SER A 120 4.72 -3.52 9.12
CA SER A 120 5.90 -4.15 9.74
C SER A 120 5.55 -5.45 10.46
N ASP A 121 4.49 -5.45 11.26
CA ASP A 121 4.02 -6.65 11.98
C ASP A 121 3.62 -7.76 11.00
N ARG A 122 2.96 -7.39 9.89
CA ARG A 122 2.49 -8.35 8.88
C ARG A 122 3.63 -8.97 8.09
N VAL A 123 4.66 -8.19 7.74
CA VAL A 123 5.79 -8.70 6.96
C VAL A 123 6.95 -9.21 7.83
N GLY A 124 7.00 -8.89 9.13
CA GLY A 124 8.08 -9.30 10.02
C GLY A 124 9.43 -8.66 9.70
N VAL A 125 9.45 -7.52 9.00
CA VAL A 125 10.63 -6.68 8.76
C VAL A 125 10.25 -5.21 8.98
N PRO A 126 11.20 -4.34 9.34
CA PRO A 126 10.92 -2.93 9.53
C PRO A 126 10.36 -2.26 8.27
N VAL A 127 9.37 -1.39 8.47
CA VAL A 127 8.92 -0.40 7.48
C VAL A 127 9.45 0.96 7.92
N ASN A 128 10.31 1.56 7.09
CA ASN A 128 10.85 2.90 7.27
C ASN A 128 10.01 3.86 6.42
N HIS A 129 9.06 4.54 7.06
CA HIS A 129 8.14 5.47 6.39
C HIS A 129 8.66 6.90 6.48
N GLN A 130 8.75 7.59 5.34
CA GLN A 130 9.25 8.96 5.23
C GLN A 130 8.10 9.92 4.89
N PRO A 131 7.75 10.85 5.79
CA PRO A 131 6.72 11.84 5.52
C PRO A 131 7.15 12.83 4.42
N TRP A 132 6.18 13.45 3.75
CA TRP A 132 6.50 14.45 2.73
C TRP A 132 6.91 15.77 3.37
N GLY A 133 8.20 16.09 3.29
CA GLY A 133 8.78 17.28 3.88
C GLY A 133 8.78 17.17 5.41
N SER A 134 9.78 17.73 6.07
CA SER A 134 9.77 17.83 7.53
C SER A 134 8.56 18.69 7.94
N LYS A 135 7.46 18.06 8.36
CA LYS A 135 6.36 18.75 9.04
C LYS A 135 6.79 19.09 10.46
#